data_AF-A0A7J8LX60-F1
#
_entry.id   AF-A0A7J8LX60-F1
#
_cell.length_a   1.000
_cell.length_b   1.000
_cell.length_c   1.000
_cell.angle_alpha   90.00
_cell.angle_beta   90.00
_cell.angle_gamma   90.00
#
_symmetry.space_group_name_H-M   'P 1'
#
loop_
_entity.id
_entity.type
_entity.pdbx_description
1 polymer ?
#
loop_
_entity_poly.entity_id
_entity_poly.type
_entity_poly.pdbx_seq_one_letter_code
_entity_poly.pdbx_strand_id
1 'polypeptide(L)'
;MTSRGTFSDEPLSPAGRLFIDPKTDVVIHCIAISKNPIDLDVAKTALKSSVLVQHPRFCSLLVRDENGFEHWRGTELDIDRHFIVINNRLNKPGKFVGEHETQGFDDDEGDGDGEAAVNQYVADLSVSSPLSMDKPLWELHLLKAHKCFVFRIHHALGDGFSLMSMLMAGSGKVDVPAVVPAAVPPIKTEGIKSGKRRDWFWLLSLLWGVFKMVRYTLVFVLEFVVRSLFVCDRKT
;
A
#
# COMPACT_ATOMS: atom_id res chain seq x y z
N MET A 1 33.86 -0.33 -20.10
CA MET A 1 34.15 -1.24 -18.98
C MET A 1 33.71 -0.54 -17.70
N THR A 2 32.41 -0.57 -17.42
CA THR A 2 31.82 -0.03 -16.19
C THR A 2 31.77 -1.16 -15.15
N SER A 3 32.22 -0.82 -13.94
CA SER A 3 32.28 -1.70 -12.78
C SER A 3 30.94 -2.40 -12.55
N ARG A 4 30.92 -3.74 -12.64
CA ARG A 4 29.84 -4.57 -12.08
C ARG A 4 29.90 -4.40 -10.57
N GLY A 5 28.99 -3.60 -10.01
CA GLY A 5 28.71 -3.67 -8.58
C GLY A 5 28.35 -5.12 -8.24
N THR A 6 29.13 -5.75 -7.38
CA THR A 6 28.82 -7.09 -6.88
C THR A 6 27.68 -6.94 -5.88
N PHE A 7 26.45 -6.89 -6.37
CA PHE A 7 25.28 -7.03 -5.49
C PHE A 7 25.34 -8.44 -4.89
N SER A 8 25.44 -8.52 -3.57
CA SER A 8 25.39 -9.80 -2.87
C SER A 8 23.97 -10.35 -2.96
N ASP A 9 23.84 -11.64 -3.24
CA ASP A 9 22.55 -12.31 -3.16
C ASP A 9 22.15 -12.41 -1.68
N GLU A 10 20.89 -12.09 -1.36
CA GLU A 10 20.32 -12.17 -0.03
C GLU A 10 19.25 -13.27 0.02
N PRO A 11 19.22 -14.13 1.05
CA PRO A 11 18.18 -15.15 1.16
C PRO A 11 16.83 -14.52 1.42
N LEU A 12 15.76 -15.20 1.00
CA LEU A 12 14.42 -14.79 1.36
C LEU A 12 14.14 -15.01 2.85
N SER A 13 13.32 -14.12 3.42
CA SER A 13 12.76 -14.35 4.74
C SER A 13 11.80 -15.56 4.71
N PRO A 14 11.57 -16.24 5.86
CA PRO A 14 10.59 -17.33 5.93
C PRO A 14 9.19 -16.93 5.45
N ALA A 15 8.76 -15.71 5.78
CA ALA A 15 7.49 -15.16 5.29
C ALA A 15 7.53 -14.88 3.78
N GLY A 16 8.64 -14.34 3.26
CA GLY A 16 8.81 -14.13 1.82
C GLY A 16 8.69 -15.42 1.02
N ARG A 17 9.31 -16.51 1.49
CA ARG A 17 9.18 -17.84 0.87
C ARG A 17 7.74 -18.35 0.88
N LEU A 18 7.01 -18.16 1.98
CA LEU A 18 5.61 -18.54 2.06
C LEU A 18 4.78 -17.81 0.99
N PHE A 19 4.97 -16.50 0.82
CA PHE A 19 4.15 -15.71 -0.11
C PHE A 19 4.52 -15.86 -1.59
N ILE A 20 5.62 -16.54 -1.92
CA ILE A 20 6.01 -16.83 -3.31
C ILE A 20 5.49 -18.19 -3.79
N ASP A 21 5.09 -19.07 -2.87
CA ASP A 21 4.45 -20.32 -3.26
C ASP A 21 3.18 -19.99 -4.07
N PRO A 22 2.97 -20.63 -5.25
CA PRO A 22 1.81 -20.34 -6.10
C PRO A 22 0.45 -20.49 -5.43
N LYS A 23 0.36 -21.23 -4.31
CA LYS A 23 -0.87 -21.39 -3.53
C LYS A 23 -1.14 -20.22 -2.60
N THR A 24 -0.12 -19.42 -2.31
CA THR A 24 -0.13 -18.29 -1.37
C THR A 24 0.50 -17.05 -1.98
N ASP A 25 0.40 -16.90 -3.31
CA ASP A 25 0.78 -15.69 -4.03
C ASP A 25 -0.17 -14.55 -3.62
N VAL A 26 0.38 -13.60 -2.87
CA VAL A 26 -0.36 -12.47 -2.32
C VAL A 26 0.23 -11.18 -2.86
N VAL A 27 -0.65 -10.37 -3.46
CA VAL A 27 -0.33 -9.05 -3.98
C VAL A 27 -1.10 -7.99 -3.19
N ILE A 28 -0.37 -6.97 -2.75
CA ILE A 28 -0.91 -5.81 -2.05
C ILE A 28 -1.16 -4.71 -3.10
N HIS A 29 -2.37 -4.16 -3.10
CA HIS A 29 -2.74 -2.99 -3.89
C HIS A 29 -2.89 -1.77 -2.95
N CYS A 30 -2.11 -0.73 -3.18
CA CYS A 30 -2.26 0.57 -2.52
C CYS A 30 -2.81 1.58 -3.52
N ILE A 31 -3.91 2.25 -3.17
CA ILE A 31 -4.58 3.22 -4.03
C ILE A 31 -4.36 4.61 -3.45
N ALA A 32 -3.86 5.53 -4.26
CA ALA A 32 -3.64 6.93 -3.90
C ALA A 32 -4.30 7.85 -4.92
N ILE A 33 -5.24 8.67 -4.46
CA ILE A 33 -6.00 9.60 -5.32
C ILE A 33 -5.49 11.03 -5.07
N SER A 34 -5.19 11.73 -6.16
CA SER A 34 -4.79 13.14 -6.14
C SER A 34 -5.99 14.04 -6.42
N LYS A 35 -6.04 15.18 -5.73
CA LYS A 35 -7.00 16.26 -6.03
C LYS A 35 -6.68 16.96 -7.35
N ASN A 36 -5.38 17.09 -7.65
CA ASN A 36 -4.88 17.80 -8.82
C ASN A 36 -4.58 16.83 -9.97
N PRO A 37 -4.67 17.27 -11.24
CA PRO A 37 -4.15 16.51 -12.37
C PRO A 37 -2.70 16.09 -12.14
N ILE A 38 -2.37 14.86 -12.52
CA ILE A 38 -1.03 14.29 -12.34
C ILE A 38 -0.27 14.47 -13.65
N ASP A 39 0.84 15.20 -13.58
CA ASP A 39 1.82 15.26 -14.65
C ASP A 39 2.72 14.01 -14.63
N LEU A 40 2.86 13.36 -15.79
CA LEU A 40 3.59 12.10 -15.92
C LEU A 40 5.08 12.28 -15.63
N ASP A 41 5.70 13.32 -16.17
CA ASP A 41 7.15 13.53 -16.06
C ASP A 41 7.50 13.92 -14.63
N VAL A 42 6.68 14.75 -14.00
CA VAL A 42 6.79 15.07 -12.56
C VAL A 42 6.62 13.80 -11.72
N ALA A 43 5.62 12.97 -12.00
CA ALA A 43 5.39 11.74 -11.26
C ALA A 43 6.55 10.75 -11.40
N LYS A 44 7.06 10.54 -12.61
CA LYS A 44 8.24 9.71 -12.87
C LYS A 44 9.46 10.25 -12.13
N THR A 45 9.69 11.55 -12.19
CA THR A 45 10.81 12.22 -11.50
C THR A 45 10.72 12.04 -9.99
N ALA A 46 9.54 12.27 -9.42
CA ALA A 46 9.26 12.04 -8.01
C ALA A 46 9.55 10.59 -7.61
N LEU A 47 9.10 9.62 -8.42
CA LEU A 47 9.38 8.20 -8.20
C LEU A 47 10.89 7.90 -8.22
N LYS A 48 11.65 8.43 -9.19
CA LYS A 48 13.11 8.23 -9.26
C LYS A 48 13.83 8.73 -8.01
N SER A 49 13.33 9.82 -7.44
CA SER A 49 13.88 10.43 -6.22
C SER A 49 13.32 9.87 -4.91
N SER A 50 12.31 8.99 -4.97
CA SER A 50 11.56 8.53 -3.80
C SER A 50 12.32 7.52 -2.95
N VAL A 51 11.89 7.38 -1.69
CA VAL A 51 12.39 6.36 -0.75
C VAL A 51 12.20 4.94 -1.31
N LEU A 52 11.22 4.72 -2.19
CA LEU A 52 10.98 3.44 -2.84
C LEU A 52 12.20 2.97 -3.62
N VAL A 53 12.70 3.82 -4.52
CA VAL A 53 13.83 3.51 -5.40
C VAL A 53 15.16 3.56 -4.65
N GLN A 54 15.22 4.24 -3.51
CA GLN A 54 16.38 4.23 -2.62
C GLN A 54 16.47 2.95 -1.78
N HIS A 55 15.36 2.24 -1.57
CA HIS A 55 15.32 1.09 -0.69
C HIS A 55 15.76 -0.19 -1.43
N PRO A 56 16.80 -0.91 -0.97
CA PRO A 56 17.36 -2.08 -1.66
C PRO A 56 16.32 -3.14 -2.05
N ARG A 57 15.39 -3.47 -1.15
CA ARG A 57 14.27 -4.41 -1.41
C ARG A 57 13.50 -4.14 -2.71
N PHE A 58 13.25 -2.88 -3.09
CA PHE A 58 12.51 -2.55 -4.31
C PHE A 58 13.39 -2.50 -5.56
N CYS A 59 14.71 -2.61 -5.38
CA CYS A 59 15.70 -2.73 -6.44
C CYS A 59 16.29 -4.14 -6.50
N SER A 60 15.60 -5.13 -5.92
CA SER A 60 16.03 -6.53 -5.92
C SER A 60 15.12 -7.38 -6.78
N LEU A 61 15.74 -8.21 -7.63
CA LEU A 61 15.11 -9.23 -8.45
C LEU A 61 14.95 -10.52 -7.65
N LEU A 62 13.80 -11.18 -7.78
CA LEU A 62 13.63 -12.53 -7.25
C LEU A 62 14.25 -13.55 -8.22
N VAL A 63 15.24 -14.30 -7.76
CA VAL A 63 15.93 -15.31 -8.57
C VAL A 63 15.86 -16.65 -7.86
N ARG A 64 15.71 -17.72 -8.64
CA ARG A 64 15.81 -19.11 -8.17
C ARG A 64 17.13 -19.69 -8.67
N ASP A 65 17.91 -20.26 -7.75
CA ASP A 65 19.17 -20.92 -8.07
C ASP A 65 18.97 -22.32 -8.68
N GLU A 66 20.06 -22.95 -9.11
CA GLU A 66 20.05 -24.31 -9.65
C GLU A 66 19.63 -25.38 -8.62
N ASN A 67 19.75 -25.07 -7.33
CA ASN A 67 19.36 -25.94 -6.22
C ASN A 67 17.87 -25.79 -5.85
N GLY A 68 17.15 -24.87 -6.49
CA GLY A 68 15.75 -24.58 -6.25
C GLY A 68 15.47 -23.57 -5.13
N PHE A 69 16.50 -22.94 -4.54
CA PHE A 69 16.35 -21.92 -3.52
C PHE A 69 16.13 -20.53 -4.12
N GLU A 70 15.15 -19.81 -3.59
CA GLU A 70 14.94 -18.41 -3.92
C GLU A 70 15.88 -17.49 -3.13
N HIS A 71 16.39 -16.46 -3.81
CA HIS A 71 17.16 -15.37 -3.23
C HIS A 71 16.84 -14.04 -3.94
N TRP A 72 17.06 -12.94 -3.23
CA TRP A 72 17.02 -11.58 -3.75
C TRP A 72 18.36 -11.22 -4.34
N ARG A 73 18.39 -10.69 -5.56
CA ARG A 73 19.59 -10.17 -6.21
C ARG A 73 19.40 -8.71 -6.54
N GLY A 74 20.28 -7.85 -6.02
CA GLY A 74 20.28 -6.44 -6.40
C GLY A 74 20.45 -6.25 -7.91
N THR A 75 19.63 -5.39 -8.50
CA THR A 75 19.64 -5.09 -9.93
C THR A 75 19.54 -3.59 -10.17
N GLU A 76 19.97 -3.15 -11.33
CA GLU A 76 19.68 -1.80 -11.80
C GLU A 76 18.18 -1.70 -12.12
N LEU A 77 17.53 -0.69 -11.54
CA LEU A 77 16.09 -0.50 -11.67
C LEU A 77 15.76 0.29 -12.94
N ASP A 78 15.10 -0.36 -13.90
CA ASP A 78 14.46 0.30 -15.03
C ASP A 78 13.04 0.75 -14.65
N ILE A 79 12.91 2.04 -14.30
CA ILE A 79 11.65 2.62 -13.82
C ILE A 79 10.55 2.59 -14.88
N ASP A 80 10.89 2.70 -16.16
CA ASP A 80 9.89 2.76 -17.22
C ASP A 80 9.15 1.42 -17.38
N ARG A 81 9.80 0.30 -17.02
CA ARG A 81 9.16 -1.04 -16.96
C ARG A 81 8.20 -1.22 -15.79
N HIS A 82 8.26 -0.34 -14.79
CA HIS A 82 7.43 -0.41 -13.58
C HIS A 82 6.30 0.63 -13.61
N PHE A 83 6.41 1.67 -14.44
CA PHE A 83 5.42 2.75 -14.52
C PHE A 83 4.45 2.55 -15.70
N ILE A 84 3.24 2.08 -15.40
CA ILE A 84 2.21 1.76 -16.40
C ILE A 84 1.21 2.92 -16.49
N VAL A 85 1.00 3.46 -17.68
CA VAL A 85 0.13 4.63 -17.88
C VAL A 85 -1.17 4.21 -18.56
N ILE A 86 -2.29 4.50 -17.92
CA ILE A 86 -3.63 4.29 -18.46
C ILE A 86 -4.25 5.65 -18.73
N ASN A 87 -4.26 6.03 -20.01
CA ASN A 87 -4.76 7.34 -20.45
C ASN A 87 -6.28 7.36 -20.65
N ASN A 88 -6.89 6.22 -20.97
CA ASN A 88 -8.30 6.15 -21.28
C ASN A 88 -9.15 6.24 -20.00
N ARG A 89 -10.28 6.94 -20.08
CA ARG A 89 -11.29 6.88 -19.01
C ARG A 89 -11.78 5.44 -18.92
N LEU A 90 -11.62 4.84 -17.75
CA LEU A 90 -12.18 3.52 -17.49
C LEU A 90 -13.70 3.67 -17.40
N ASN A 91 -14.44 3.16 -18.39
CA ASN A 91 -15.90 3.16 -18.39
C ASN A 91 -16.42 1.94 -17.58
N LYS A 92 -17.60 2.09 -16.96
CA LYS A 92 -18.35 0.98 -16.33
C LYS A 92 -18.72 -0.13 -17.34
N PRO A 93 -19.06 -1.34 -16.84
CA PRO A 93 -18.24 -2.53 -16.97
C PRO A 93 -18.22 -3.14 -18.38
N GLY A 94 -17.08 -3.70 -18.77
CA GLY A 94 -17.05 -4.79 -19.75
C GLY A 94 -16.61 -4.45 -21.17
N LYS A 95 -15.54 -3.67 -21.35
CA LYS A 95 -14.57 -3.91 -22.44
C LYS A 95 -13.42 -2.94 -22.32
N PHE A 96 -12.19 -3.47 -22.40
CA PHE A 96 -11.08 -2.70 -22.93
C PHE A 96 -11.50 -2.17 -24.30
N VAL A 97 -11.83 -0.88 -24.36
CA VAL A 97 -12.09 -0.20 -25.64
C VAL A 97 -10.76 -0.22 -26.38
N GLY A 98 -10.73 -0.99 -27.47
CA GLY A 98 -9.61 -1.02 -28.40
C GLY A 98 -9.27 0.39 -28.88
N GLU A 99 -8.01 0.57 -29.24
CA GLU A 99 -7.49 1.81 -29.82
C GLU A 99 -8.49 2.44 -30.78
N HIS A 100 -8.63 3.77 -30.64
CA HIS A 100 -9.32 4.69 -31.55
C HIS A 100 -10.72 5.18 -31.14
N GLU A 101 -10.89 5.79 -29.97
CA GLU A 101 -11.91 6.85 -29.78
C GLU A 101 -11.39 7.94 -28.83
N THR A 102 -10.95 9.07 -29.40
CA THR A 102 -10.78 10.35 -28.68
C THR A 102 -12.16 10.93 -28.40
N GLN A 103 -12.60 10.90 -27.15
CA GLN A 103 -13.78 11.66 -26.71
C GLN A 103 -13.47 12.53 -25.49
N GLY A 104 -13.78 13.82 -25.67
CA GLY A 104 -14.19 14.85 -24.72
C GLY A 104 -13.66 14.81 -23.29
N PHE A 105 -12.85 15.82 -22.95
CA PHE A 105 -12.50 16.18 -21.58
C PHE A 105 -13.65 17.02 -20.99
N ASP A 106 -14.69 16.36 -20.46
CA ASP A 106 -15.76 17.02 -19.71
C ASP A 106 -15.59 16.73 -18.21
N ASP A 107 -15.30 17.79 -17.45
CA ASP A 107 -14.81 17.81 -16.06
C ASP A 107 -15.91 17.72 -14.97
N ASP A 108 -17.14 17.30 -15.30
CA ASP A 108 -18.27 17.42 -14.36
C ASP A 108 -19.27 16.25 -14.43
N GLU A 109 -18.90 15.07 -13.92
CA GLU A 109 -19.91 14.05 -13.55
C GLU A 109 -19.50 13.32 -12.25
N GLY A 110 -20.47 13.25 -11.31
CA GLY A 110 -20.36 12.91 -9.89
C GLY A 110 -19.30 11.89 -9.44
N ASP A 111 -18.67 12.20 -8.29
CA ASP A 111 -17.64 11.42 -7.55
C ASP A 111 -17.83 9.89 -7.55
N GLY A 112 -19.07 9.39 -7.61
CA GLY A 112 -19.38 7.96 -7.55
C GLY A 112 -19.04 7.16 -8.82
N ASP A 113 -18.85 7.78 -9.99
CA ASP A 113 -18.51 7.05 -11.22
C ASP A 113 -17.01 6.72 -11.30
N GLY A 114 -16.15 7.67 -10.92
CA GLY A 114 -14.70 7.48 -10.91
C GLY A 114 -14.24 6.40 -9.92
N GLU A 115 -14.80 6.40 -8.70
CA GLU A 115 -14.47 5.38 -7.69
C GLU A 115 -14.82 3.97 -8.16
N ALA A 116 -16.01 3.77 -8.75
CA ALA A 116 -16.43 2.48 -9.26
C ALA A 116 -15.50 1.96 -10.37
N ALA A 117 -15.03 2.84 -11.25
CA ALA A 117 -14.10 2.50 -12.31
C ALA A 117 -12.71 2.10 -11.79
N VAL A 118 -12.18 2.84 -10.80
CA VAL A 118 -10.93 2.49 -10.12
C VAL A 118 -11.07 1.15 -9.39
N ASN A 119 -12.18 0.92 -8.69
CA ASN A 119 -12.44 -0.34 -7.99
C ASN A 119 -12.50 -1.53 -8.95
N GLN A 120 -13.15 -1.38 -10.11
CA GLN A 120 -13.18 -2.43 -11.13
C GLN A 120 -11.77 -2.73 -11.65
N TYR A 121 -10.97 -1.70 -11.91
CA TYR A 121 -9.59 -1.88 -12.37
C TYR A 121 -8.74 -2.64 -11.37
N VAL A 122 -8.87 -2.32 -10.07
CA VAL A 122 -8.15 -3.03 -9.00
C VAL A 122 -8.67 -4.45 -8.83
N ALA A 123 -9.97 -4.68 -9.01
CA ALA A 123 -10.55 -6.02 -9.02
C ALA A 123 -10.00 -6.87 -10.18
N ASP A 124 -9.93 -6.31 -11.39
CA ASP A 124 -9.35 -6.97 -12.56
C ASP A 124 -7.86 -7.27 -12.34
N LEU A 125 -7.09 -6.34 -11.74
CA LEU A 125 -5.70 -6.58 -11.36
C LEU A 125 -5.57 -7.70 -10.33
N SER A 126 -6.53 -7.86 -9.43
CA SER A 126 -6.52 -8.88 -8.38
C SER A 126 -6.75 -10.29 -8.92
N VAL A 127 -7.40 -10.43 -10.09
CA VAL A 127 -7.59 -11.72 -10.78
C VAL A 127 -6.68 -11.91 -12.00
N SER A 128 -5.86 -10.90 -12.30
CA SER A 128 -4.91 -10.92 -13.43
C SER A 128 -3.72 -11.86 -13.19
N SER A 129 -2.88 -12.01 -14.22
CA SER A 129 -1.64 -12.79 -14.12
C SER A 129 -0.73 -12.29 -13.00
N PRO A 130 0.05 -13.19 -12.36
CA PRO A 130 0.99 -12.83 -11.32
C PRO A 130 2.02 -11.79 -11.81
N LEU A 131 2.66 -11.10 -10.87
CA LEU A 131 3.75 -10.18 -11.18
C LEU A 131 4.88 -10.92 -11.90
N SER A 132 5.43 -10.28 -12.93
CA SER A 132 6.53 -10.88 -13.68
C SER A 132 7.80 -10.95 -12.83
N MET A 133 8.43 -12.12 -12.80
CA MET A 133 9.66 -12.40 -12.03
C MET A 133 10.93 -11.92 -12.74
N ASP A 134 10.81 -11.26 -13.90
CA ASP A 134 11.93 -10.74 -14.68
C ASP A 134 12.33 -9.29 -14.33
N LYS A 135 11.60 -8.67 -13.40
CA LYS A 135 11.85 -7.37 -12.81
C LYS A 135 11.53 -7.41 -11.30
N PRO A 136 11.98 -6.42 -10.51
CA PRO A 136 11.52 -6.26 -9.13
C PRO A 136 9.99 -6.33 -9.03
N LEU A 137 9.48 -7.01 -7.99
CA LEU A 137 8.08 -7.47 -7.90
C LEU A 137 7.08 -6.38 -7.51
N TRP A 138 7.04 -5.29 -8.26
CA TRP A 138 6.11 -4.20 -8.06
C TRP A 138 5.82 -3.44 -9.35
N GLU A 139 4.67 -2.78 -9.43
CA GLU A 139 4.22 -1.99 -10.57
C GLU A 139 3.42 -0.79 -10.08
N LEU A 140 3.67 0.39 -10.65
CA LEU A 140 2.92 1.61 -10.37
C LEU A 140 2.08 1.98 -11.59
N HIS A 141 0.77 1.96 -11.42
CA HIS A 141 -0.19 2.23 -12.47
C HIS A 141 -0.76 3.65 -12.28
N LEU A 142 -0.60 4.52 -13.27
CA LEU A 142 -1.19 5.85 -13.31
C LEU A 142 -2.47 5.83 -14.16
N LEU A 143 -3.62 5.98 -13.51
CA LEU A 143 -4.91 6.17 -14.15
C LEU A 143 -5.11 7.68 -14.33
N LYS A 144 -4.67 8.22 -15.47
CA LYS A 144 -4.57 9.67 -15.69
C LYS A 144 -5.94 10.34 -15.63
N ALA A 145 -6.95 9.74 -16.25
CA ALA A 145 -8.34 10.24 -16.25
C ALA A 145 -8.96 10.30 -14.84
N HIS A 146 -8.52 9.44 -13.93
CA HIS A 146 -9.05 9.31 -12.57
C HIS A 146 -8.15 9.95 -11.51
N LYS A 147 -7.06 10.64 -11.93
CA LYS A 147 -6.06 11.26 -11.04
C LYS A 147 -5.58 10.29 -9.95
N CYS A 148 -5.42 9.01 -10.30
CA CYS A 148 -5.23 7.92 -9.37
C CYS A 148 -3.96 7.13 -9.66
N PHE A 149 -3.22 6.79 -8.60
CA PHE A 149 -2.14 5.82 -8.61
C PHE A 149 -2.60 4.53 -7.95
N VAL A 150 -2.40 3.41 -8.65
CA VAL A 150 -2.55 2.07 -8.10
C VAL A 150 -1.16 1.44 -8.03
N PHE A 151 -0.67 1.25 -6.82
CA PHE A 151 0.61 0.62 -6.55
C PHE A 151 0.39 -0.86 -6.23
N ARG A 152 0.92 -1.73 -7.08
CA ARG A 152 0.78 -3.19 -7.01
C ARG A 152 2.11 -3.79 -6.57
N ILE A 153 2.12 -4.52 -5.46
CA ILE A 153 3.37 -4.98 -4.80
C ILE A 153 3.21 -6.42 -4.35
N HIS A 154 4.17 -7.29 -4.65
CA HIS A 154 4.17 -8.64 -4.12
C HIS A 154 4.46 -8.65 -2.60
N HIS A 155 3.70 -9.41 -1.81
CA HIS A 155 3.77 -9.41 -0.34
C HIS A 155 5.14 -9.87 0.21
N ALA A 156 5.92 -10.61 -0.59
CA ALA A 156 7.30 -10.97 -0.24
C ALA A 156 8.23 -9.75 -0.04
N LEU A 157 7.90 -8.57 -0.59
CA LEU A 157 8.68 -7.34 -0.43
C LEU A 157 8.44 -6.65 0.92
N GLY A 158 7.24 -6.80 1.48
CA GLY A 158 6.87 -6.18 2.74
C GLY A 158 5.39 -6.36 3.08
N ASP A 159 5.08 -6.14 4.36
CA ASP A 159 3.71 -6.08 4.84
C ASP A 159 3.06 -4.71 4.58
N GLY A 160 1.73 -4.67 4.60
CA GLY A 160 0.97 -3.44 4.33
C GLY A 160 1.28 -2.28 5.30
N PHE A 161 1.68 -2.55 6.54
CA PHE A 161 1.99 -1.50 7.51
C PHE A 161 3.34 -0.83 7.19
N SER A 162 4.37 -1.63 6.93
CA SER A 162 5.70 -1.19 6.50
C SER A 162 5.60 -0.39 5.20
N LEU A 163 4.77 -0.86 4.25
CA LEU A 163 4.52 -0.18 2.98
C LEU A 163 3.82 1.17 3.17
N MET A 164 2.72 1.22 3.94
CA MET A 164 2.02 2.47 4.22
C MET A 164 2.91 3.48 4.95
N SER A 165 3.71 3.02 5.91
CA SER A 165 4.68 3.87 6.62
C SER A 165 5.70 4.48 5.67
N MET A 166 6.27 3.68 4.77
CA MET A 166 7.23 4.15 3.76
C MET A 166 6.59 5.14 2.78
N LEU A 167 5.38 4.86 2.27
CA LEU A 167 4.66 5.76 1.36
C LEU A 167 4.33 7.11 2.03
N MET A 168 3.90 7.08 3.29
CA MET A 168 3.65 8.30 4.07
C MET A 168 4.94 9.07 4.36
N ALA A 169 6.05 8.39 4.63
CA ALA A 169 7.34 9.03 4.84
C ALA A 169 7.89 9.70 3.56
N GLY A 170 7.62 9.11 2.39
CA GLY A 170 7.99 9.65 1.08
C GLY A 170 7.06 10.74 0.56
N SER A 171 5.82 10.80 1.07
CA SER A 171 4.89 11.89 0.78
C SER A 171 5.35 13.13 1.55
N GLY A 172 6.01 14.06 0.86
CA GLY A 172 6.51 15.30 1.46
C GLY A 172 5.44 15.96 2.34
N LYS A 173 5.84 16.45 3.52
CA LYS A 173 4.99 17.35 4.29
C LYS A 173 4.57 18.48 3.35
N VAL A 174 3.29 18.53 3.00
CA VAL A 174 2.69 19.79 2.58
C VAL A 174 2.95 20.71 3.75
N ASP A 175 3.69 21.80 3.52
CA ASP A 175 3.91 22.85 4.51
C ASP A 175 2.57 23.48 4.86
N VAL A 176 1.80 22.79 5.70
CA VAL A 176 0.83 23.43 6.56
C VAL A 176 1.68 24.38 7.40
N PRO A 177 1.44 25.70 7.36
CA PRO A 177 2.22 26.63 8.15
C PRO A 177 2.26 26.09 9.57
N ALA A 178 3.48 25.81 10.03
CA ALA A 178 3.73 25.10 11.25
C ALA A 178 3.06 25.85 12.40
N VAL A 179 1.85 25.44 12.76
CA VAL A 179 1.46 25.47 14.17
C VAL A 179 2.34 24.42 14.80
N VAL A 180 3.56 24.84 15.14
CA VAL A 180 4.49 24.14 15.99
C VAL A 180 3.65 23.55 17.11
N PRO A 181 3.45 22.22 17.22
CA PRO A 181 3.00 21.67 18.48
C PRO A 181 4.13 22.03 19.43
N ALA A 182 3.85 22.96 20.35
CA ALA A 182 4.79 23.39 21.36
C ALA A 182 5.52 22.15 21.88
N ALA A 183 6.85 22.24 21.88
CA ALA A 183 7.75 21.21 22.35
C ALA A 183 7.14 20.47 23.55
N VAL A 184 7.08 19.15 23.46
CA VAL A 184 6.70 18.29 24.58
C VAL A 184 7.47 18.80 25.81
N PRO A 185 6.79 19.30 26.85
CA PRO A 185 7.50 19.77 28.02
C PRO A 185 8.27 18.58 28.60
N PRO A 186 9.51 18.78 29.06
CA PRO A 186 10.26 17.72 29.71
C PRO A 186 9.40 17.17 30.84
N ILE A 187 9.21 15.84 30.85
CA ILE A 187 8.52 15.13 31.91
C ILE A 187 9.23 15.47 33.21
N LYS A 188 8.63 16.35 34.01
CA LYS A 188 9.03 16.56 35.40
C LYS A 188 8.65 15.29 36.14
N THR A 189 9.64 14.54 36.57
CA THR A 189 9.47 13.46 37.54
C THR A 189 9.06 14.10 38.87
N GLU A 190 7.77 14.36 39.04
CA GLU A 190 7.24 14.72 40.35
C GLU A 190 7.27 13.48 41.24
N GLY A 191 8.00 13.60 42.35
CA GLY A 191 8.12 12.55 43.36
C GLY A 191 6.74 12.09 43.83
N ILE A 192 6.54 10.77 43.74
CA ILE A 192 5.32 10.10 44.18
C ILE A 192 5.18 10.29 45.70
N LYS A 193 4.36 11.26 46.12
CA LYS A 193 3.78 11.24 47.47
C LYS A 193 2.62 10.26 47.47
N SER A 194 2.76 9.22 48.28
CA SER A 194 1.83 8.10 48.43
C SER A 194 0.45 8.56 48.91
N GLY A 195 -0.47 8.76 47.97
CA GLY A 195 -1.90 8.90 48.22
C GLY A 195 -2.61 7.58 47.94
N LYS A 196 -2.54 6.62 48.88
CA LYS A 196 -3.03 5.22 48.74
C LYS A 196 -4.51 5.07 48.33
N ARG A 197 -5.29 6.15 48.37
CA ARG A 197 -6.71 6.19 47.99
C ARG A 197 -6.94 6.57 46.52
N ARG A 198 -6.04 7.34 45.87
CA ARG A 198 -6.20 7.80 44.47
C ARG A 198 -5.81 6.72 43.45
N ASP A 199 -4.90 5.83 43.83
CA ASP A 199 -4.36 4.76 42.99
C ASP A 199 -5.38 3.63 42.73
N TRP A 200 -6.20 3.30 43.73
CA TRP A 200 -7.25 2.28 43.56
C TRP A 200 -8.38 2.73 42.62
N PHE A 201 -8.80 3.99 42.68
CA PHE A 201 -9.79 4.53 41.73
C PHE A 201 -9.23 4.60 40.30
N TRP A 202 -7.93 4.85 40.14
CA TRP A 202 -7.28 4.82 38.84
C TRP A 202 -7.20 3.39 38.28
N LEU A 203 -6.78 2.41 39.09
CA LEU A 203 -6.77 0.99 38.72
C LEU A 203 -8.19 0.47 38.40
N LEU A 204 -9.20 0.86 39.17
CA LEU A 204 -10.59 0.49 38.92
C LEU A 204 -11.10 1.12 37.62
N SER A 205 -10.74 2.38 37.35
CA SER A 205 -11.06 3.06 36.07
C SER A 205 -10.38 2.38 34.88
N LEU A 206 -9.12 1.96 35.03
CA LEU A 206 -8.38 1.21 34.02
C LEU A 206 -9.04 -0.15 33.74
N LEU A 207 -9.37 -0.90 34.79
CA LEU A 207 -10.09 -2.19 34.70
C LEU A 207 -11.47 -2.03 34.05
N TRP A 208 -12.20 -0.97 34.40
CA TRP A 208 -13.50 -0.65 33.80
C TRP A 208 -13.36 -0.27 32.32
N GLY A 209 -12.30 0.46 31.95
CA GLY A 209 -11.95 0.78 30.58
C GLY A 209 -11.64 -0.48 29.76
N VAL A 210 -10.81 -1.38 30.29
CA VAL A 210 -10.50 -2.68 29.67
C VAL A 210 -11.78 -3.51 29.53
N PHE A 211 -12.62 -3.57 30.57
CA PHE A 211 -13.87 -4.30 30.52
C PHE A 211 -14.83 -3.75 29.46
N LYS A 212 -14.97 -2.43 29.35
CA LYS A 212 -15.72 -1.80 28.25
C LYS A 212 -15.11 -2.17 26.90
N MET A 213 -13.79 -2.08 26.75
CA MET A 213 -13.10 -2.41 25.51
C MET A 213 -13.35 -3.87 25.10
N VAL A 214 -13.25 -4.82 26.03
CA VAL A 214 -13.58 -6.23 25.80
C VAL A 214 -15.05 -6.41 25.40
N ARG A 215 -15.99 -5.75 26.08
CA ARG A 215 -17.43 -5.77 25.75
C ARG A 215 -17.69 -5.25 24.33
N TYR A 216 -17.11 -4.11 23.96
CA TYR A 216 -17.27 -3.54 22.63
C TYR A 216 -16.63 -4.42 21.54
N THR A 217 -15.43 -4.93 21.77
CA THR A 217 -14.76 -5.86 20.85
C THR A 217 -15.58 -7.14 20.67
N LEU A 218 -16.16 -7.68 21.74
CA LEU A 218 -16.99 -8.88 21.67
C LEU A 218 -18.27 -8.63 20.84
N VAL A 219 -18.94 -7.50 21.05
CA VAL A 219 -20.10 -7.09 20.22
C VAL A 219 -19.69 -6.95 18.75
N PHE A 220 -18.55 -6.32 18.47
CA PHE A 220 -18.04 -6.13 17.12
C PHE A 220 -17.71 -7.46 16.44
N VAL A 221 -17.05 -8.39 17.14
CA VAL A 221 -16.75 -9.73 16.61
C VAL A 221 -18.04 -10.50 16.34
N LEU A 222 -19.03 -10.43 17.24
CA LEU A 222 -20.34 -11.05 17.03
C LEU A 222 -21.06 -10.45 15.82
N GLU A 223 -21.09 -9.13 15.69
CA GLU A 223 -21.68 -8.45 14.52
C GLU A 223 -20.97 -8.85 13.22
N PHE A 224 -19.64 -8.92 13.24
CA PHE A 224 -18.83 -9.34 12.10
C PHE A 224 -19.12 -10.80 11.71
N VAL A 225 -19.22 -11.71 12.67
CA VAL A 225 -19.57 -13.12 12.44
C VAL A 225 -20.99 -13.24 11.89
N VAL A 226 -21.96 -12.54 12.48
CA VAL A 226 -23.34 -12.53 11.99
C VAL A 226 -23.40 -11.99 10.56
N ARG A 227 -22.74 -10.86 10.27
CA ARG A 227 -22.67 -10.33 8.90
C ARG A 227 -21.99 -11.29 7.95
N SER A 228 -20.88 -11.92 8.34
CA SER A 228 -20.19 -12.90 7.49
C SER A 228 -21.03 -14.14 7.20
N LEU A 229 -21.87 -14.57 8.16
CA LEU A 229 -22.73 -15.75 8.01
C LEU A 229 -24.07 -15.45 7.30
N PHE A 230 -24.59 -14.22 7.42
CA PHE A 230 -25.90 -13.84 6.89
C PHE A 230 -25.85 -12.92 5.66
N VAL A 231 -24.71 -12.32 5.34
CA VAL A 231 -24.50 -11.70 4.03
C VAL A 231 -24.31 -12.83 3.03
N CYS A 232 -25.41 -13.34 2.51
CA CYS A 232 -25.39 -14.19 1.34
C CYS A 232 -24.79 -13.40 0.18
N ASP A 233 -23.79 -13.98 -0.49
CA ASP A 233 -23.32 -13.48 -1.77
C ASP A 233 -24.54 -13.31 -2.68
N ARG A 234 -24.74 -12.08 -3.16
CA ARG A 234 -25.81 -11.79 -4.12
C ARG A 234 -25.46 -12.60 -5.36
N LYS A 235 -26.31 -13.59 -5.67
CA LYS A 235 -26.16 -14.45 -6.85
C LYS A 235 -25.90 -13.58 -8.08
N THR A 236 -24.79 -13.88 -8.76
CA THR A 236 -24.46 -13.37 -10.08
C THR A 236 -25.47 -13.85 -11.12
#